data_AF-A0A2S1XNV4-F1
#
_entry.id   AF-A0A2S1XNV4-F1
#
_cell.length_a   1.000
_cell.length_b   1.000
_cell.length_c   1.000
_cell.angle_alpha   90.00
_cell.angle_beta   90.00
_cell.angle_gamma   90.00
#
_symmetry.space_group_name_H-M   'P 1'
#
loop_
_entity.id
_entity.type
_entity.pdbx_description
1 polymer ?
#
loop_
_entity_poly.entity_id
_entity_poly.type
_entity_poly.pdbx_seq_one_letter_code
_entity_poly.pdbx_strand_id
1 'polypeptide(L)'
;MTDAVFDLSSARRILVVKLDEAGDFVLATPFLRGLRASAPRARIVLAVRPAVADLAETCPHVDAVVAPHPKPGGGIDLRGVTPGGAAAFAEAFRAGFDLTLVPRYDFDRHGATALAANSRARAVLGFSEAVTPWKASGNAGFDRAYTHRLTPPPGRHEVEQNLALLRFAGGVPDGAGVELRLTAEDRAEAARLLAGAAGERVIAVAPGAAASRREYPPDRLAAVVAVVAIALGARVAVLGTELERAAAERIAAALPGWVTDLTGRTGLRLAAAVIERTAGLIAMDSGPAHLGAAVGVPVAVFSCHPEGGDPNHYHAPDRFRPWCARALVLRPAAALAPCPAESCTAAEAHCIASIPPDLAAARILALFGGNGGASS
;
A
#
# COMPACT_ATOMS: atom_id res chain seq x y z
N MET A 1 28.32 0.78 -3.66
CA MET A 1 27.52 1.88 -3.09
C MET A 1 27.44 2.95 -4.17
N THR A 2 26.24 3.33 -4.61
CA THR A 2 26.08 4.44 -5.54
C THR A 2 26.31 5.73 -4.77
N ASP A 3 27.19 6.60 -5.27
CA ASP A 3 27.41 7.92 -4.67
C ASP A 3 26.11 8.74 -4.71
N ALA A 4 25.88 9.54 -3.68
CA ALA A 4 24.74 10.45 -3.64
C ALA A 4 24.86 11.47 -4.78
N VAL A 5 23.78 11.67 -5.54
CA VAL A 5 23.78 12.56 -6.71
C VAL A 5 23.18 13.94 -6.42
N PHE A 6 22.75 14.19 -5.18
CA PHE A 6 22.11 15.44 -4.78
C PHE A 6 22.41 15.76 -3.30
N ASP A 7 22.52 17.04 -2.97
CA ASP A 7 22.63 17.52 -1.58
C ASP A 7 21.26 17.95 -1.06
N LEU A 8 20.62 17.09 -0.26
CA LEU A 8 19.29 17.35 0.31
C LEU A 8 19.28 18.49 1.34
N SER A 9 20.43 18.81 1.95
CA SER A 9 20.49 19.83 3.00
C SER A 9 20.31 21.26 2.46
N SER A 10 20.63 21.47 1.17
CA SER A 10 20.46 22.75 0.47
C SER A 10 19.14 22.86 -0.29
N ALA A 11 18.36 21.78 -0.40
CA ALA A 11 17.07 21.78 -1.09
C ALA A 11 16.06 22.72 -0.39
N ARG A 12 15.33 23.51 -1.18
CA ARG A 12 14.26 24.39 -0.68
C ARG A 12 12.88 23.91 -1.08
N ARG A 13 12.71 23.32 -2.26
CA ARG A 13 11.44 22.75 -2.73
C ARG A 13 11.67 21.40 -3.38
N ILE A 14 10.95 20.40 -2.88
CA ILE A 14 11.01 19.03 -3.38
C ILE A 14 9.62 18.62 -3.80
N LEU A 15 9.50 18.03 -4.99
CA LEU A 15 8.30 17.32 -5.43
C LEU A 15 8.53 15.82 -5.31
N VAL A 16 7.65 15.11 -4.61
CA VAL A 16 7.61 13.65 -4.63
C VAL A 16 6.40 13.21 -5.44
N VAL A 17 6.61 12.36 -6.45
CA VAL A 17 5.53 11.88 -7.32
C VAL A 17 5.26 10.39 -7.05
N LYS A 18 4.21 10.10 -6.28
CA LYS A 18 3.77 8.75 -5.89
C LYS A 18 2.33 8.50 -6.36
N LEU A 19 2.13 8.47 -7.68
CA LEU A 19 0.80 8.25 -8.29
C LEU A 19 0.41 6.76 -8.33
N ASP A 20 0.61 6.06 -7.21
CA ASP A 20 0.36 4.62 -7.10
C ASP A 20 -0.87 4.28 -6.25
N GLU A 21 -1.03 2.99 -5.93
CA GLU A 21 -2.10 2.47 -5.08
C GLU A 21 -1.84 2.78 -3.58
N ALA A 22 -2.86 2.58 -2.75
CA ALA A 22 -2.78 2.85 -1.31
C ALA A 22 -1.65 2.05 -0.62
N GLY A 23 -1.45 0.78 -1.00
CA GLY A 23 -0.38 -0.06 -0.46
C GLY A 23 1.01 0.50 -0.78
N ASP A 24 1.23 0.90 -2.04
CA ASP A 24 2.48 1.52 -2.49
C ASP A 24 2.80 2.82 -1.73
N PHE A 25 1.79 3.62 -1.40
CA PHE A 25 1.97 4.81 -0.56
C PHE A 25 2.45 4.45 0.84
N VAL A 26 1.81 3.47 1.50
CA VAL A 26 2.24 2.99 2.83
C VAL A 26 3.69 2.50 2.79
N LEU A 27 4.06 1.72 1.77
CA LEU A 27 5.43 1.21 1.59
C LEU A 27 6.46 2.33 1.30
N ALA A 28 6.02 3.53 0.94
CA ALA A 28 6.89 4.69 0.75
C ALA A 28 7.00 5.60 1.98
N THR A 29 6.26 5.34 3.05
CA THR A 29 6.34 6.16 4.27
C THR A 29 7.73 6.19 4.91
N PRO A 30 8.54 5.10 4.95
CA PRO A 30 9.92 5.18 5.43
C PRO A 30 10.80 6.08 4.55
N PHE A 31 10.57 6.09 3.23
CA PHE A 31 11.25 6.99 2.30
C PHE A 31 10.89 8.45 2.58
N LEU A 32 9.62 8.76 2.79
CA LEU A 32 9.16 10.13 3.09
C LEU A 32 9.73 10.65 4.41
N ARG A 33 9.75 9.80 5.45
CA ARG A 33 10.34 10.13 6.76
C ARG A 33 11.83 10.41 6.66
N GLY A 34 12.58 9.54 6.00
CA GLY A 34 14.02 9.74 5.76
C GLY A 34 14.31 10.98 4.89
N LEU A 35 13.46 11.27 3.91
CA LEU A 35 13.55 12.48 3.08
C LEU A 35 13.35 13.74 3.93
N ARG A 36 12.33 13.79 4.77
CA ARG A 36 12.10 14.91 5.70
C ARG A 36 13.29 15.11 6.64
N ALA A 37 13.81 14.04 7.23
CA ALA A 37 14.97 14.11 8.11
C ALA A 37 16.23 14.65 7.40
N SER A 38 16.40 14.29 6.12
CA SER A 38 17.55 14.71 5.31
C SER A 38 17.39 16.11 4.69
N ALA A 39 16.15 16.58 4.53
CA ALA A 39 15.80 17.89 3.97
C ALA A 39 14.88 18.70 4.92
N PRO A 40 15.30 19.00 6.17
CA PRO A 40 14.42 19.54 7.20
C PRO A 40 13.87 20.93 6.87
N ARG A 41 14.58 21.69 6.03
CA ARG A 41 14.20 23.06 5.61
C ARG A 41 13.45 23.10 4.27
N ALA A 42 13.33 21.97 3.59
CA ALA A 42 12.67 21.92 2.30
C ALA A 42 11.15 21.93 2.47
N ARG A 43 10.47 22.64 1.57
CA ARG A 43 9.03 22.46 1.33
C ARG A 43 8.83 21.23 0.45
N ILE A 44 8.29 20.16 1.00
CA ILE A 44 8.05 18.89 0.34
C ILE A 44 6.57 18.84 -0.08
N VAL A 45 6.33 18.87 -1.38
CA VAL A 45 5.02 18.67 -1.98
C VAL A 45 4.91 17.23 -2.46
N LEU A 46 3.87 16.52 -2.03
CA LEU A 46 3.63 15.13 -2.41
C LEU A 46 2.45 15.04 -3.39
N ALA A 47 2.72 14.55 -4.59
CA ALA A 47 1.70 14.22 -5.57
C ALA A 47 1.29 12.75 -5.45
N VAL A 48 0.01 12.49 -5.15
CA VAL A 48 -0.59 11.16 -5.07
C VAL A 48 -1.81 11.06 -5.98
N ARG A 49 -2.37 9.86 -6.16
CA ARG A 49 -3.68 9.75 -6.80
C ARG A 49 -4.79 10.26 -5.86
N PRO A 50 -5.92 10.76 -6.38
CA PRO A 50 -7.08 11.14 -5.58
C PRO A 50 -7.56 10.05 -4.62
N ALA A 51 -7.56 8.79 -5.07
CA ALA A 51 -7.94 7.66 -4.24
C ALA A 51 -7.03 7.42 -3.01
N VAL A 52 -5.84 8.04 -2.97
CA VAL A 52 -4.85 7.92 -1.87
C VAL A 52 -4.75 9.22 -1.07
N ALA A 53 -5.39 10.30 -1.54
CA ALA A 53 -5.29 11.63 -0.92
C ALA A 53 -5.65 11.63 0.57
N ASP A 54 -6.73 10.92 0.94
CA ASP A 54 -7.18 10.74 2.32
C ASP A 54 -6.07 10.22 3.26
N LEU A 55 -5.24 9.26 2.82
CA LEU A 55 -4.10 8.81 3.62
C LEU A 55 -2.97 9.84 3.62
N ALA A 56 -2.68 10.42 2.46
CA ALA A 56 -1.52 11.29 2.28
C ALA A 56 -1.65 12.61 3.06
N GLU A 57 -2.85 13.19 3.17
CA GLU A 57 -3.10 14.49 3.81
C GLU A 57 -2.62 14.59 5.25
N THR A 58 -2.56 13.47 5.96
CA THR A 58 -2.12 13.42 7.36
C THR A 58 -0.66 13.03 7.51
N CYS A 59 0.05 12.77 6.41
CA CYS A 59 1.46 12.40 6.44
C CYS A 59 2.29 13.54 7.05
N PRO A 60 2.98 13.31 8.19
CA PRO A 60 3.68 14.39 8.91
C PRO A 60 4.99 14.81 8.23
N HIS A 61 5.40 14.11 7.18
CA HIS A 61 6.70 14.28 6.54
C HIS A 61 6.66 15.22 5.35
N VAL A 62 5.47 15.67 4.94
CA VAL A 62 5.25 16.52 3.76
C VAL A 62 4.50 17.79 4.17
N ASP A 63 4.74 18.90 3.47
CA ASP A 63 4.10 20.18 3.80
C ASP A 63 2.78 20.38 3.05
N ALA A 64 2.63 19.71 1.91
CA ALA A 64 1.42 19.76 1.11
C ALA A 64 1.24 18.47 0.31
N VAL A 65 -0.03 18.11 0.13
CA VAL A 65 -0.43 17.02 -0.75
C VAL A 65 -1.15 17.62 -1.95
N VAL A 66 -0.95 17.04 -3.12
CA VAL A 66 -1.70 17.35 -4.33
C VAL A 66 -2.17 16.03 -4.93
N ALA A 67 -3.42 15.97 -5.38
CA ALA A 67 -3.97 14.82 -6.08
C ALA A 67 -4.31 15.18 -7.54
N PRO A 68 -3.28 15.34 -8.40
CA PRO A 68 -3.48 15.71 -9.78
C PRO A 68 -4.11 14.57 -10.60
N HIS A 69 -4.90 14.94 -11.61
CA HIS A 69 -5.26 14.04 -12.71
C HIS A 69 -4.42 14.40 -13.94
N PRO A 70 -3.54 13.52 -14.44
CA PRO A 70 -2.91 13.73 -15.74
C PRO A 70 -3.98 13.80 -16.83
N LYS A 71 -3.90 14.80 -17.73
CA LYS A 71 -4.83 14.91 -18.86
C LYS A 71 -4.36 14.04 -20.04
N PRO A 72 -5.27 13.35 -20.76
CA PRO A 72 -4.94 12.78 -22.06
C PRO A 72 -4.41 13.87 -22.99
N GLY A 73 -3.22 13.68 -23.57
CA GLY A 73 -2.57 14.66 -24.45
C GLY A 73 -1.63 15.68 -23.76
N GLY A 74 -1.44 15.58 -22.44
CA GLY A 74 -0.48 16.39 -21.69
C GLY A 74 -1.13 17.46 -20.80
N GLY A 75 -0.40 17.87 -19.77
CA GLY A 75 -0.86 18.80 -18.74
C GLY A 75 -1.46 18.10 -17.51
N ILE A 76 -1.70 18.92 -16.48
CA ILE A 76 -2.15 18.46 -15.17
C ILE A 76 -3.49 19.11 -14.86
N ASP A 77 -4.46 18.30 -14.50
CA ASP A 77 -5.72 18.75 -13.95
C ASP A 77 -5.64 18.78 -12.42
N LEU A 78 -5.69 20.01 -11.88
CA LEU A 78 -5.64 20.30 -10.45
C LEU A 78 -7.04 20.34 -9.80
N ARG A 79 -8.08 19.78 -10.43
CA ARG A 79 -9.42 19.68 -9.83
C ARG A 79 -9.50 18.68 -8.68
N GLY A 80 -8.59 17.70 -8.60
CA GLY A 80 -8.56 16.66 -7.56
C GLY A 80 -7.82 17.04 -6.28
N VAL A 81 -7.59 18.33 -6.02
CA VAL A 81 -6.61 18.73 -5.01
C VAL A 81 -7.22 18.87 -3.62
N THR A 82 -6.47 18.40 -2.62
CA THR A 82 -6.76 18.51 -1.20
C THR A 82 -6.84 19.98 -0.74
N PRO A 83 -7.51 20.29 0.39
CA PRO A 83 -7.58 21.65 0.91
C PRO A 83 -6.19 22.30 1.04
N GLY A 84 -5.99 23.44 0.36
CA GLY A 84 -4.70 24.17 0.35
C GLY A 84 -3.59 23.56 -0.53
N GLY A 85 -3.71 22.30 -0.94
CA GLY A 85 -2.73 21.60 -1.78
C GLY A 85 -2.49 22.26 -3.14
N ALA A 86 -3.54 22.86 -3.72
CA ALA A 86 -3.47 23.41 -5.08
C ALA A 86 -2.67 24.71 -5.09
N ALA A 87 -2.91 25.54 -4.07
CA ALA A 87 -2.16 26.76 -3.85
C ALA A 87 -0.69 26.44 -3.58
N ALA A 88 -0.40 25.47 -2.70
CA ALA A 88 0.95 25.06 -2.38
C ALA A 88 1.71 24.50 -3.60
N PHE A 89 1.06 23.63 -4.38
CA PHE A 89 1.64 23.11 -5.62
C PHE A 89 1.86 24.23 -6.64
N ALA A 90 0.88 25.11 -6.88
CA ALA A 90 1.00 26.19 -7.84
C ALA A 90 2.08 27.21 -7.46
N GLU A 91 2.21 27.53 -6.17
CA GLU A 91 3.27 28.39 -5.64
C GLU A 91 4.65 27.75 -5.88
N ALA A 92 4.83 26.49 -5.47
CA ALA A 92 6.07 25.77 -5.68
C ALA A 92 6.41 25.61 -7.18
N PHE A 93 5.43 25.28 -8.01
CA PHE A 93 5.58 25.12 -9.46
C PHE A 93 5.97 26.44 -10.15
N ARG A 94 5.41 27.58 -9.74
CA ARG A 94 5.80 28.91 -10.26
C ARG A 94 7.24 29.25 -9.91
N ALA A 95 7.65 28.94 -8.68
CA ALA A 95 9.02 29.15 -8.23
C ALA A 95 10.01 28.13 -8.86
N GLY A 96 9.53 26.97 -9.31
CA GLY A 96 10.31 25.81 -9.74
C GLY A 96 10.60 24.84 -8.59
N PHE A 97 11.03 23.62 -8.90
CA PHE A 97 11.52 22.69 -7.87
C PHE A 97 13.04 22.59 -7.93
N ASP A 98 13.68 22.30 -6.80
CA ASP A 98 15.11 21.99 -6.81
C ASP A 98 15.29 20.51 -7.19
N LEU A 99 14.41 19.65 -6.68
CA LEU A 99 14.44 18.22 -6.87
C LEU A 99 13.02 17.66 -7.08
N THR A 100 12.87 16.77 -8.06
CA THR A 100 11.71 15.88 -8.18
C THR A 100 12.13 14.44 -8.01
N LEU A 101 11.43 13.69 -7.15
CA LEU A 101 11.67 12.27 -6.87
C LEU A 101 10.48 11.43 -7.32
N VAL A 102 10.76 10.38 -8.08
CA VAL A 102 9.77 9.40 -8.54
C VAL A 102 10.07 8.03 -7.93
N PRO A 103 9.61 7.76 -6.69
CA PRO A 103 9.72 6.47 -6.01
C PRO A 103 8.76 5.44 -6.63
N ARG A 104 9.00 5.13 -7.92
CA ARG A 104 8.26 4.16 -8.72
C ARG A 104 9.22 3.17 -9.38
N TYR A 105 9.46 2.07 -8.67
CA TYR A 105 10.33 0.99 -9.18
C TYR A 105 9.69 0.36 -10.42
N ASP A 106 8.43 -0.06 -10.33
CA ASP A 106 7.73 -0.76 -11.40
C ASP A 106 7.14 0.18 -12.48
N PHE A 107 6.31 -0.38 -13.34
CA PHE A 107 5.63 0.28 -14.43
C PHE A 107 4.75 1.44 -13.96
N ASP A 108 4.89 2.58 -14.64
CA ASP A 108 4.10 3.79 -14.43
C ASP A 108 2.77 3.70 -15.20
N ARG A 109 1.67 3.54 -14.46
CA ARG A 109 0.31 3.43 -15.03
C ARG A 109 -0.43 4.76 -15.07
N HIS A 110 0.06 5.77 -14.35
CA HIS A 110 -0.72 6.93 -13.96
C HIS A 110 0.00 8.24 -14.25
N GLY A 111 1.01 8.22 -15.12
CA GLY A 111 1.67 9.43 -15.61
C GLY A 111 2.58 10.11 -14.59
N ALA A 112 3.12 9.37 -13.63
CA ALA A 112 4.07 9.89 -12.66
C ALA A 112 5.31 10.51 -13.34
N THR A 113 5.82 9.82 -14.37
CA THR A 113 6.99 10.23 -15.15
C THR A 113 6.69 11.46 -15.99
N ALA A 114 5.48 11.55 -16.56
CA ALA A 114 5.06 12.73 -17.31
C ALA A 114 4.95 13.97 -16.40
N LEU A 115 4.36 13.81 -15.21
CA LEU A 115 4.33 14.87 -14.20
C LEU A 115 5.74 15.30 -13.78
N ALA A 116 6.64 14.34 -13.56
CA ALA A 116 8.01 14.61 -13.18
C ALA A 116 8.80 15.35 -14.26
N ALA A 117 8.69 14.92 -15.52
CA ALA A 117 9.32 15.57 -16.67
C ALA A 117 8.90 17.04 -16.83
N ASN A 118 7.65 17.36 -16.48
CA ASN A 118 7.08 18.70 -16.58
C ASN A 118 7.16 19.50 -15.27
N SER A 119 7.85 19.00 -14.25
CA SER A 119 7.89 19.62 -12.91
C SER A 119 8.68 20.93 -12.84
N ARG A 120 9.49 21.27 -13.85
CA ARG A 120 10.46 22.39 -13.81
C ARG A 120 11.54 22.22 -12.73
N ALA A 121 11.79 20.99 -12.29
CA ALA A 121 12.85 20.70 -11.33
C ALA A 121 14.24 20.85 -11.96
N ARG A 122 15.23 21.28 -11.17
CA ARG A 122 16.64 21.30 -11.62
C ARG A 122 17.20 19.89 -11.77
N ALA A 123 16.80 18.97 -10.91
CA ALA A 123 17.12 17.56 -10.99
C ALA A 123 15.84 16.72 -10.87
N VAL A 124 15.71 15.71 -11.73
CA VAL A 124 14.65 14.70 -11.65
C VAL A 124 15.30 13.33 -11.45
N LEU A 125 14.95 12.67 -10.36
CA LEU A 125 15.49 11.38 -9.94
C LEU A 125 14.38 10.33 -9.94
N GLY A 126 14.69 9.16 -10.48
CA GLY A 126 13.79 8.02 -10.49
C GLY A 126 14.51 6.72 -10.85
N PHE A 127 13.72 5.65 -10.98
CA PHE A 127 14.24 4.36 -11.43
C PHE A 127 14.26 4.30 -12.95
N SER A 128 15.33 3.72 -13.52
CA SER A 128 15.40 3.47 -14.96
C SER A 128 14.22 2.60 -15.42
N GLU A 129 13.84 2.71 -16.69
CA GLU A 129 12.90 1.79 -17.35
C GLU A 129 13.44 0.35 -17.43
N ALA A 130 14.75 0.16 -17.32
CA ALA A 130 15.41 -1.15 -17.37
C ALA A 130 15.31 -1.99 -16.08
N VAL A 131 14.70 -1.47 -15.00
CA VAL A 131 14.64 -2.18 -13.70
C VAL A 131 13.72 -3.39 -13.69
N THR A 132 12.73 -3.45 -14.59
CA THR A 132 11.89 -4.65 -14.79
C THR A 132 11.62 -4.86 -16.29
N PRO A 133 11.49 -6.10 -16.77
CA PRO A 133 11.13 -6.36 -18.17
C PRO A 133 9.82 -5.67 -18.57
N TRP A 134 8.82 -5.69 -17.68
CA TRP A 134 7.52 -5.09 -17.91
C TRP A 134 7.59 -3.56 -18.09
N LYS A 135 8.41 -2.88 -17.28
CA LYS A 135 8.65 -1.44 -17.42
C LYS A 135 9.45 -1.11 -18.68
N ALA A 136 10.46 -1.91 -19.01
CA ALA A 136 11.26 -1.72 -20.22
C ALA A 136 10.39 -1.80 -21.49
N SER A 137 9.43 -2.72 -21.52
CA SER A 137 8.53 -2.87 -22.67
C SER A 137 7.51 -1.74 -22.80
N GLY A 138 6.82 -1.37 -21.72
CA GLY A 138 5.70 -0.45 -21.84
C GLY A 138 5.97 1.01 -21.45
N ASN A 139 7.14 1.31 -20.87
CA ASN A 139 7.60 2.67 -20.58
C ASN A 139 8.86 3.05 -21.38
N ALA A 140 9.07 2.45 -22.55
CA ALA A 140 10.24 2.71 -23.37
C ALA A 140 10.44 4.22 -23.63
N GLY A 141 11.65 4.72 -23.36
CA GLY A 141 12.02 6.13 -23.51
C GLY A 141 11.70 7.04 -22.32
N PHE A 142 11.09 6.52 -21.25
CA PHE A 142 10.83 7.27 -20.00
C PHE A 142 12.12 7.67 -19.29
N ASP A 143 13.24 6.99 -19.55
CA ASP A 143 14.56 7.38 -19.04
C ASP A 143 14.96 8.82 -19.39
N ARG A 144 14.40 9.39 -20.47
CA ARG A 144 14.62 10.78 -20.90
C ARG A 144 14.01 11.82 -19.94
N ALA A 145 13.06 11.42 -19.10
CA ALA A 145 12.47 12.31 -18.09
C ALA A 145 13.37 12.55 -16.88
N TYR A 146 14.39 11.70 -16.68
CA TYR A 146 15.22 11.70 -15.48
C TYR A 146 16.61 12.28 -15.77
N THR A 147 17.01 13.29 -14.99
CA THR A 147 18.39 13.80 -14.94
C THR A 147 19.34 12.72 -14.40
N HIS A 148 18.90 11.99 -13.37
CA HIS A 148 19.63 10.88 -12.77
C HIS A 148 18.72 9.68 -12.59
N ARG A 149 19.24 8.50 -12.94
CA ARG A 149 18.48 7.23 -12.94
C ARG A 149 19.16 6.21 -12.05
N LEU A 150 18.36 5.50 -11.27
CA LEU A 150 18.81 4.39 -10.46
C LEU A 150 18.36 3.06 -11.07
N THR A 151 19.29 2.10 -11.15
CA THR A 151 19.01 0.71 -11.51
C THR A 151 19.50 -0.19 -10.37
N PRO A 152 18.72 -0.31 -9.28
CA PRO A 152 19.11 -1.15 -8.16
C PRO A 152 18.97 -2.64 -8.56
N PRO A 153 19.66 -3.55 -7.87
CA PRO A 153 19.47 -4.98 -8.09
C PRO A 153 18.01 -5.40 -7.91
N PRO A 154 17.54 -6.41 -8.68
CA PRO A 154 16.23 -7.02 -8.48
C PRO A 154 16.18 -7.79 -7.15
N GLY A 155 15.01 -8.32 -6.81
CA GLY A 155 14.80 -9.22 -5.67
C GLY A 155 14.72 -8.50 -4.32
N ARG A 156 14.32 -7.23 -4.32
CA ARG A 156 14.18 -6.41 -3.11
C ARG A 156 12.73 -6.00 -2.92
N HIS A 157 12.36 -5.82 -1.66
CA HIS A 157 11.05 -5.31 -1.29
C HIS A 157 10.86 -3.86 -1.75
N GLU A 158 9.63 -3.42 -2.05
CA GLU A 158 9.38 -2.04 -2.51
C GLU A 158 9.84 -0.99 -1.48
N VAL A 159 9.74 -1.29 -0.18
CA VAL A 159 10.32 -0.44 0.89
C VAL A 159 11.83 -0.26 0.66
N GLU A 160 12.55 -1.34 0.40
CA GLU A 160 14.00 -1.30 0.19
C GLU A 160 14.35 -0.60 -1.11
N GLN A 161 13.55 -0.77 -2.17
CA GLN A 161 13.72 -0.02 -3.41
C GLN A 161 13.53 1.48 -3.17
N ASN A 162 12.45 1.88 -2.50
CA ASN A 162 12.22 3.27 -2.12
C ASN A 162 13.39 3.83 -1.31
N LEU A 163 13.89 3.09 -0.31
CA LEU A 163 15.06 3.50 0.48
C LEU A 163 16.36 3.55 -0.35
N ALA A 164 16.51 2.72 -1.39
CA ALA A 164 17.64 2.83 -2.31
C ALA A 164 17.58 4.14 -3.11
N LEU A 165 16.39 4.57 -3.55
CA LEU A 165 16.21 5.87 -4.18
C LEU A 165 16.48 7.03 -3.20
N LEU A 166 16.07 6.91 -1.93
CA LEU A 166 16.41 7.89 -0.91
C LEU A 166 17.94 8.06 -0.78
N ARG A 167 18.67 6.95 -0.66
CA ARG A 167 20.15 6.98 -0.58
C ARG A 167 20.77 7.59 -1.83
N PHE A 168 20.26 7.22 -3.00
CA PHE A 168 20.71 7.80 -4.28
C PHE A 168 20.49 9.31 -4.32
N ALA A 169 19.39 9.81 -3.76
CA ALA A 169 19.11 11.23 -3.61
C ALA A 169 19.92 11.94 -2.50
N GLY A 170 20.81 11.24 -1.79
CA GLY A 170 21.62 11.80 -0.70
C GLY A 170 20.97 11.74 0.69
N GLY A 171 19.88 11.00 0.85
CA GLY A 171 19.18 10.85 2.11
C GLY A 171 19.61 9.63 2.92
N VAL A 172 19.28 9.65 4.21
CA VAL A 172 19.62 8.58 5.16
C VAL A 172 18.33 7.92 5.67
N PRO A 173 18.13 6.60 5.44
CA PRO A 173 17.07 5.84 6.08
C PRO A 173 17.25 5.80 7.60
N ASP A 174 16.15 5.91 8.34
CA ASP A 174 16.17 5.85 9.80
C ASP A 174 16.02 4.44 10.38
N GLY A 175 15.77 3.45 9.52
CA GLY A 175 15.58 2.05 9.91
C GLY A 175 14.22 1.72 10.52
N ALA A 176 13.32 2.70 10.65
CA ALA A 176 11.97 2.46 11.17
C ALA A 176 11.02 1.88 10.10
N GLY A 177 9.93 1.26 10.56
CA GLY A 177 8.94 0.60 9.71
C GLY A 177 8.01 1.56 8.97
N VAL A 178 7.01 0.98 8.30
CA VAL A 178 5.90 1.72 7.68
C VAL A 178 4.99 2.31 8.75
N GLU A 179 4.35 3.45 8.46
CA GLU A 179 3.47 4.13 9.41
C GLU A 179 2.29 4.82 8.72
N LEU A 180 1.26 5.15 9.51
CA LEU A 180 0.17 6.03 9.11
C LEU A 180 -0.18 6.96 10.27
N ARG A 181 -0.58 8.20 9.95
CA ARG A 181 -1.04 9.17 10.93
C ARG A 181 -2.56 9.19 10.94
N LEU A 182 -3.17 8.64 11.98
CA LEU A 182 -4.61 8.74 12.19
C LEU A 182 -4.94 9.94 13.08
N THR A 183 -5.99 10.68 12.74
CA THR A 183 -6.48 11.82 13.53
C THR A 183 -7.31 11.35 14.73
N ALA A 184 -7.67 12.28 15.62
CA ALA A 184 -8.61 11.98 16.70
C ALA A 184 -10.03 11.71 16.17
N GLU A 185 -10.43 12.39 15.09
CA GLU A 185 -11.73 12.19 14.44
C GLU A 185 -11.84 10.80 13.81
N ASP A 186 -10.81 10.34 13.10
CA ASP A 186 -10.78 8.99 12.52
C ASP A 186 -10.98 7.92 13.61
N ARG A 187 -10.33 8.09 14.77
CA ARG A 187 -10.43 7.14 15.89
C ARG A 187 -11.78 7.19 16.58
N ALA A 188 -12.35 8.39 16.76
CA ALA A 188 -13.68 8.56 17.35
C ALA A 188 -14.75 7.93 16.44
N GLU A 189 -14.66 8.14 15.14
CA GLU A 189 -15.57 7.56 14.16
C GLU A 189 -15.42 6.04 14.06
N ALA A 190 -14.20 5.52 14.05
CA ALA A 190 -13.95 4.07 14.10
C ALA A 190 -14.56 3.44 15.36
N ALA A 191 -14.46 4.10 16.52
CA ALA A 191 -15.10 3.64 17.75
C ALA A 191 -16.63 3.62 17.64
N ARG A 192 -17.22 4.63 16.98
CA ARG A 192 -18.67 4.70 16.71
C ARG A 192 -19.13 3.58 15.77
N LEU A 193 -18.39 3.32 14.69
CA LEU A 193 -18.70 2.23 13.76
C LEU A 193 -18.63 0.85 14.42
N LEU A 194 -17.78 0.67 15.42
CA LEU A 194 -17.62 -0.56 16.19
C LEU A 194 -18.42 -0.55 17.52
N ALA A 195 -19.34 0.39 17.73
CA ALA A 195 -20.04 0.51 19.01
C ALA A 195 -20.88 -0.73 19.37
N GLY A 196 -21.43 -1.43 18.37
CA GLY A 196 -22.14 -2.70 18.55
C GLY A 196 -21.26 -3.88 18.98
N ALA A 197 -19.94 -3.66 19.03
CA ALA A 197 -18.91 -4.60 19.46
C ALA A 197 -18.15 -4.10 20.71
N ALA A 198 -18.66 -3.10 21.42
CA ALA A 198 -17.93 -2.44 22.49
C ALA A 198 -17.55 -3.43 23.61
N GLY A 199 -16.26 -3.50 23.93
CA GLY A 199 -15.71 -4.44 24.93
C GLY A 199 -15.51 -5.87 24.43
N GLU A 200 -15.94 -6.18 23.22
CA GLU A 200 -15.70 -7.47 22.57
C GLU A 200 -14.42 -7.43 21.73
N ARG A 201 -13.83 -8.61 21.51
CA ARG A 201 -12.72 -8.76 20.58
C ARG A 201 -13.26 -8.63 19.14
N VAL A 202 -12.57 -7.90 18.27
CA VAL A 202 -12.96 -7.74 16.86
C VAL A 202 -11.82 -8.19 15.96
N ILE A 203 -12.13 -8.89 14.87
CA ILE A 203 -11.21 -9.10 13.74
C ILE A 203 -11.72 -8.34 12.52
N ALA A 204 -10.81 -7.73 11.76
CA ALA A 204 -11.15 -7.09 10.49
C ALA A 204 -11.01 -8.09 9.33
N VAL A 205 -11.88 -7.96 8.33
CA VAL A 205 -11.81 -8.71 7.07
C VAL A 205 -11.91 -7.74 5.90
N ALA A 206 -10.95 -7.79 4.98
CA ALA A 206 -10.96 -7.04 3.73
C ALA A 206 -10.94 -8.05 2.55
N PRO A 207 -12.11 -8.46 2.03
CA PRO A 207 -12.22 -9.60 1.13
C PRO A 207 -11.87 -9.27 -0.33
N GLY A 208 -11.83 -7.99 -0.71
CA GLY A 208 -11.64 -7.56 -2.09
C GLY A 208 -10.19 -7.40 -2.52
N ALA A 209 -9.96 -7.53 -3.82
CA ALA A 209 -8.69 -7.25 -4.46
C ALA A 209 -8.88 -6.54 -5.82
N ALA A 210 -7.81 -5.93 -6.35
CA ALA A 210 -7.88 -5.21 -7.62
C ALA A 210 -8.08 -6.13 -8.85
N ALA A 211 -8.00 -7.45 -8.69
CA ALA A 211 -8.24 -8.43 -9.73
C ALA A 211 -8.79 -9.71 -9.13
N SER A 212 -9.83 -10.29 -9.73
CA SER A 212 -10.57 -11.45 -9.23
C SER A 212 -9.67 -12.66 -8.93
N ARG A 213 -8.61 -12.88 -9.73
CA ARG A 213 -7.61 -13.94 -9.45
C ARG A 213 -6.90 -13.85 -8.10
N ARG A 214 -6.86 -12.66 -7.50
CA ARG A 214 -6.24 -12.39 -6.19
C ARG A 214 -7.24 -12.52 -5.04
N GLU A 215 -8.50 -12.77 -5.33
CA GLU A 215 -9.54 -12.96 -4.33
C GLU A 215 -9.61 -14.44 -3.96
N TYR A 216 -9.51 -14.72 -2.67
CA TYR A 216 -9.73 -16.07 -2.17
C TYR A 216 -11.23 -16.40 -2.31
N PRO A 217 -11.60 -17.62 -2.75
CA PRO A 217 -12.99 -17.94 -3.05
C PRO A 217 -13.94 -17.55 -1.90
N PRO A 218 -15.00 -16.75 -2.15
CA PRO A 218 -15.79 -16.13 -1.09
C PRO A 218 -16.36 -17.10 -0.06
N ASP A 219 -16.86 -18.26 -0.50
CA ASP A 219 -17.43 -19.27 0.41
C ASP A 219 -16.36 -19.89 1.31
N ARG A 220 -15.13 -20.06 0.78
CA ARG A 220 -13.98 -20.56 1.56
C ARG A 220 -13.47 -19.49 2.52
N LEU A 221 -13.45 -18.23 2.10
CA LEU A 221 -13.12 -17.13 2.98
C LEU A 221 -14.10 -17.04 4.16
N ALA A 222 -15.40 -17.14 3.89
CA ALA A 222 -16.43 -17.16 4.94
C ALA A 222 -16.22 -18.31 5.93
N ALA A 223 -15.89 -19.51 5.44
CA ALA A 223 -15.57 -20.65 6.29
C ALA A 223 -14.32 -20.40 7.18
N VAL A 224 -13.24 -19.85 6.60
CA VAL A 224 -12.03 -19.47 7.37
C VAL A 224 -12.36 -18.45 8.44
N VAL A 225 -13.06 -17.38 8.07
CA VAL A 225 -13.43 -16.30 8.99
C VAL A 225 -14.32 -16.84 10.12
N ALA A 226 -15.26 -17.72 9.82
CA ALA A 226 -16.12 -18.36 10.83
C ALA A 226 -15.32 -19.14 11.87
N VAL A 227 -14.41 -20.02 11.42
CA VAL A 227 -13.55 -20.80 12.32
C VAL A 227 -12.70 -19.89 13.20
N VAL A 228 -12.08 -18.86 12.60
CA VAL A 228 -11.20 -17.92 13.34
C VAL A 228 -12.01 -17.11 14.36
N ALA A 229 -13.15 -16.55 13.95
CA ALA A 229 -14.00 -15.72 14.81
C ALA A 229 -14.54 -16.50 16.01
N ILE A 230 -15.08 -17.71 15.78
CA ILE A 230 -15.64 -18.57 16.83
C ILE A 230 -14.55 -18.96 17.83
N ALA A 231 -13.39 -19.43 17.36
CA ALA A 231 -12.30 -19.86 18.24
C ALA A 231 -11.70 -18.73 19.07
N LEU A 232 -11.72 -17.49 18.58
CA LEU A 232 -11.24 -16.31 19.31
C LEU A 232 -12.32 -15.64 20.17
N GLY A 233 -13.59 -16.05 20.06
CA GLY A 233 -14.72 -15.32 20.64
C GLY A 233 -14.79 -13.88 20.14
N ALA A 234 -14.51 -13.67 18.84
CA ALA A 234 -14.37 -12.34 18.25
C ALA A 234 -15.50 -12.04 17.26
N ARG A 235 -16.02 -10.81 17.31
CA ARG A 235 -16.87 -10.24 16.27
C ARG A 235 -16.06 -9.92 15.01
N VAL A 236 -16.76 -9.73 13.90
CA VAL A 236 -16.13 -9.47 12.59
C VAL A 236 -16.55 -8.10 12.07
N ALA A 237 -15.58 -7.28 11.66
CA ALA A 237 -15.83 -6.07 10.89
C ALA A 237 -15.38 -6.28 9.43
N VAL A 238 -16.31 -6.19 8.48
CA VAL A 238 -15.99 -6.35 7.05
C VAL A 238 -15.77 -4.98 6.41
N LEU A 239 -14.59 -4.77 5.84
CA LEU A 239 -14.16 -3.53 5.20
C LEU A 239 -14.11 -3.71 3.68
N GLY A 240 -14.31 -2.63 2.94
CA GLY A 240 -14.25 -2.63 1.49
C GLY A 240 -15.06 -1.49 0.89
N THR A 241 -15.16 -1.51 -0.42
CA THR A 241 -16.11 -0.69 -1.17
C THR A 241 -17.45 -1.41 -1.26
N GLU A 242 -18.43 -0.82 -1.95
CA GLU A 242 -19.71 -1.48 -2.25
C GLU A 242 -19.55 -2.76 -3.08
N LEU A 243 -18.44 -2.91 -3.82
CA LEU A 243 -18.16 -4.13 -4.61
C LEU A 243 -18.02 -5.37 -3.72
N GLU A 244 -17.58 -5.19 -2.48
CA GLU A 244 -17.37 -6.28 -1.53
C GLU A 244 -18.62 -6.68 -0.73
N ARG A 245 -19.77 -6.02 -0.98
CA ARG A 245 -21.02 -6.27 -0.24
C ARG A 245 -21.46 -7.74 -0.28
N ALA A 246 -21.38 -8.37 -1.45
CA ALA A 246 -21.74 -9.78 -1.60
C ALA A 246 -20.79 -10.74 -0.86
N ALA A 247 -19.54 -10.34 -0.62
CA ALA A 247 -18.63 -11.12 0.22
C ALA A 247 -18.96 -10.92 1.71
N ALA A 248 -19.30 -9.70 2.12
CA ALA A 248 -19.76 -9.41 3.49
C ALA A 248 -21.01 -10.21 3.86
N GLU A 249 -21.97 -10.33 2.93
CA GLU A 249 -23.19 -11.12 3.13
C GLU A 249 -22.92 -12.60 3.32
N ARG A 250 -21.97 -13.18 2.58
CA ARG A 250 -21.56 -14.59 2.78
C ARG A 250 -20.90 -14.81 4.14
N ILE A 251 -20.06 -13.88 4.58
CA ILE A 251 -19.44 -13.92 5.91
C ILE A 251 -20.53 -13.80 7.00
N ALA A 252 -21.50 -12.90 6.82
CA ALA A 252 -22.63 -12.74 7.74
C ALA A 252 -23.53 -13.97 7.79
N ALA A 253 -23.75 -14.67 6.68
CA ALA A 253 -24.50 -15.92 6.64
C ALA A 253 -23.80 -17.04 7.42
N ALA A 254 -22.46 -17.09 7.40
CA ALA A 254 -21.67 -18.04 8.17
C ALA A 254 -21.57 -17.69 9.67
N LEU A 255 -21.82 -16.43 10.03
CA LEU A 255 -21.73 -15.90 11.39
C LEU A 255 -22.92 -14.98 11.75
N PRO A 256 -24.17 -15.50 11.83
CA PRO A 256 -25.34 -14.66 12.05
C PRO A 256 -25.25 -13.86 13.36
N GLY A 257 -25.40 -12.53 13.28
CA GLY A 257 -25.38 -11.64 14.43
C GLY A 257 -24.00 -11.22 14.95
N TRP A 258 -22.91 -11.70 14.34
CA TRP A 258 -21.53 -11.40 14.76
C TRP A 258 -20.81 -10.41 13.84
N VAL A 259 -21.39 -10.11 12.68
CA VAL A 259 -20.76 -9.32 11.62
C VAL A 259 -21.27 -7.88 11.62
N THR A 260 -20.34 -6.93 11.59
CA THR A 260 -20.58 -5.52 11.29
C THR A 260 -20.07 -5.24 9.89
N ASP A 261 -21.01 -5.01 8.97
CA ASP A 261 -20.69 -4.66 7.59
C ASP A 261 -20.39 -3.15 7.47
N LEU A 262 -19.14 -2.85 7.08
CA LEU A 262 -18.61 -1.52 6.84
C LEU A 262 -18.24 -1.32 5.36
N THR A 263 -18.66 -2.21 4.46
CA THR A 263 -18.48 -2.05 3.01
C THR A 263 -19.12 -0.75 2.53
N GLY A 264 -18.37 0.04 1.77
CA GLY A 264 -18.79 1.36 1.28
C GLY A 264 -18.91 2.47 2.34
N ARG A 265 -18.68 2.16 3.62
CA ARG A 265 -18.88 3.09 4.74
C ARG A 265 -17.60 3.76 5.24
N THR A 266 -16.45 3.44 4.65
CA THR A 266 -15.14 3.94 5.09
C THR A 266 -14.31 4.44 3.92
N GLY A 267 -13.58 5.54 4.15
CA GLY A 267 -12.38 5.88 3.37
C GLY A 267 -11.17 5.09 3.86
N LEU A 268 -10.02 5.23 3.22
CA LEU A 268 -8.83 4.47 3.57
C LEU A 268 -8.32 4.78 4.98
N ARG A 269 -8.35 6.06 5.40
CA ARG A 269 -7.87 6.48 6.73
C ARG A 269 -8.80 5.99 7.83
N LEU A 270 -10.11 6.06 7.61
CA LEU A 270 -11.10 5.51 8.54
C LEU A 270 -11.03 3.96 8.59
N ALA A 271 -10.80 3.29 7.46
CA ALA A 271 -10.58 1.84 7.45
C ALA A 271 -9.33 1.47 8.27
N ALA A 272 -8.23 2.20 8.14
CA ALA A 272 -7.04 2.02 8.97
C ALA A 272 -7.34 2.23 10.47
N ALA A 273 -8.16 3.22 10.83
CA ALA A 273 -8.58 3.45 12.21
C ALA A 273 -9.51 2.35 12.77
N VAL A 274 -10.37 1.75 11.93
CA VAL A 274 -11.12 0.55 12.31
C VAL A 274 -10.15 -0.61 12.54
N ILE A 275 -9.20 -0.83 11.62
CA ILE A 275 -8.21 -1.90 11.72
C ILE A 275 -7.36 -1.75 12.99
N GLU A 276 -6.93 -0.54 13.36
CA GLU A 276 -6.15 -0.22 14.59
C GLU A 276 -6.84 -0.76 15.87
N ARG A 277 -8.17 -0.89 15.85
CA ARG A 277 -8.98 -1.37 16.99
C ARG A 277 -9.30 -2.87 16.95
N THR A 278 -8.69 -3.62 16.03
CA THR A 278 -8.93 -5.06 15.87
C THR A 278 -7.77 -5.91 16.39
N ALA A 279 -8.05 -7.17 16.71
CA ALA A 279 -7.06 -8.16 17.12
C ALA A 279 -6.21 -8.69 15.95
N GLY A 280 -6.61 -8.40 14.72
CA GLY A 280 -5.96 -8.85 13.49
C GLY A 280 -6.81 -8.60 12.26
N LEU A 281 -6.15 -8.57 11.11
CA LEU A 281 -6.75 -8.35 9.80
C LEU A 281 -6.55 -9.58 8.91
N ILE A 282 -7.64 -10.10 8.33
CA ILE A 282 -7.61 -11.06 7.23
C ILE A 282 -7.88 -10.29 5.95
N ALA A 283 -6.95 -10.29 5.01
CA ALA A 283 -7.06 -9.52 3.77
C ALA A 283 -6.64 -10.34 2.54
N MET A 284 -7.01 -9.85 1.37
CA MET A 284 -6.35 -10.25 0.11
C MET A 284 -5.05 -9.46 -0.07
N ASP A 285 -4.28 -9.80 -1.10
CA ASP A 285 -3.14 -9.02 -1.60
C ASP A 285 -3.61 -7.67 -2.18
N SER A 286 -3.99 -6.75 -1.29
CA SER A 286 -4.61 -5.45 -1.59
C SER A 286 -4.26 -4.39 -0.54
N GLY A 287 -4.61 -3.13 -0.83
CA GLY A 287 -4.29 -1.96 0.01
C GLY A 287 -4.51 -2.12 1.52
N PRO A 288 -5.67 -2.66 1.98
CA PRO A 288 -5.95 -2.89 3.40
C PRO A 288 -4.88 -3.70 4.15
N ALA A 289 -4.23 -4.67 3.50
CA ALA A 289 -3.16 -5.46 4.14
C ALA A 289 -1.99 -4.58 4.60
N HIS A 290 -1.66 -3.54 3.82
CA HIS A 290 -0.61 -2.58 4.17
C HIS A 290 -1.07 -1.60 5.24
N LEU A 291 -2.36 -1.21 5.25
CA LEU A 291 -2.93 -0.39 6.33
C LEU A 291 -2.77 -1.11 7.66
N GLY A 292 -3.11 -2.40 7.72
CA GLY A 292 -2.93 -3.24 8.91
C GLY A 292 -1.47 -3.29 9.39
N ALA A 293 -0.52 -3.39 8.46
CA ALA A 293 0.91 -3.36 8.78
C ALA A 293 1.32 -2.03 9.44
N ALA A 294 0.83 -0.91 8.90
CA ALA A 294 1.17 0.42 9.36
C ALA A 294 0.54 0.81 10.71
N VAL A 295 -0.64 0.26 11.03
CA VAL A 295 -1.29 0.45 12.35
C VAL A 295 -0.90 -0.63 13.36
N GLY A 296 -0.03 -1.57 12.98
CA GLY A 296 0.62 -2.50 13.91
C GLY A 296 -0.19 -3.73 14.30
N VAL A 297 -1.29 -4.04 13.61
CA VAL A 297 -2.06 -5.28 13.87
C VAL A 297 -1.43 -6.48 13.15
N PRO A 298 -1.68 -7.71 13.62
CA PRO A 298 -1.36 -8.90 12.84
C PRO A 298 -2.12 -8.92 11.52
N VAL A 299 -1.43 -9.25 10.43
CA VAL A 299 -2.04 -9.28 9.09
C VAL A 299 -1.86 -10.65 8.46
N ALA A 300 -2.97 -11.32 8.15
CA ALA A 300 -2.99 -12.50 7.30
C ALA A 300 -3.44 -12.10 5.89
N VAL A 301 -2.66 -12.46 4.88
CA VAL A 301 -2.88 -12.09 3.48
C VAL A 301 -3.00 -13.35 2.64
N PHE A 302 -4.08 -13.47 1.87
CA PHE A 302 -4.16 -14.44 0.78
C PHE A 302 -3.52 -13.86 -0.49
N SER A 303 -2.60 -14.61 -1.09
CA SER A 303 -1.95 -14.25 -2.35
C SER A 303 -2.14 -15.36 -3.37
N CYS A 304 -2.41 -15.01 -4.62
CA CYS A 304 -2.45 -15.98 -5.71
C CYS A 304 -1.06 -16.45 -6.17
N HIS A 305 0.01 -15.83 -5.65
CA HIS A 305 1.38 -16.12 -6.05
C HIS A 305 1.88 -17.42 -5.39
N PRO A 306 2.25 -18.45 -6.17
CA PRO A 306 2.66 -19.74 -5.63
C PRO A 306 3.96 -19.63 -4.85
N GLU A 307 4.15 -20.47 -3.83
CA GLU A 307 5.44 -20.63 -3.15
C GLU A 307 6.53 -21.02 -4.16
N GLY A 308 7.70 -20.38 -4.08
CA GLY A 308 8.78 -20.57 -5.06
C GLY A 308 8.58 -19.89 -6.43
N GLY A 309 7.51 -19.10 -6.60
CA GLY A 309 7.30 -18.27 -7.79
C GLY A 309 8.37 -17.20 -8.00
N ASP A 310 8.33 -16.51 -9.14
CA ASP A 310 9.30 -15.45 -9.46
C ASP A 310 9.25 -14.32 -8.41
N PRO A 311 10.33 -14.11 -7.62
CA PRO A 311 10.34 -13.11 -6.55
C PRO A 311 10.28 -11.67 -7.10
N ASN A 312 10.50 -11.47 -8.40
CA ASN A 312 10.43 -10.15 -9.04
C ASN A 312 9.07 -9.83 -9.66
N HIS A 313 8.14 -10.79 -9.64
CA HIS A 313 6.84 -10.62 -10.25
C HIS A 313 6.07 -9.43 -9.63
N TYR A 314 5.27 -8.69 -10.41
CA TYR A 314 4.54 -7.49 -9.97
C TYR A 314 3.43 -7.74 -8.92
N HIS A 315 3.30 -8.98 -8.44
CA HIS A 315 2.42 -9.37 -7.34
C HIS A 315 3.10 -10.38 -6.40
N ALA A 316 4.44 -10.47 -6.45
CA ALA A 316 5.21 -11.34 -5.57
C ALA A 316 5.20 -10.77 -4.14
N PRO A 317 4.87 -11.58 -3.11
CA PRO A 317 5.00 -11.18 -1.72
C PRO A 317 6.42 -10.74 -1.35
N ASP A 318 7.45 -11.25 -2.01
CA ASP A 318 8.84 -10.83 -1.88
C ASP A 318 9.01 -9.31 -2.12
N ARG A 319 8.19 -8.74 -3.01
CA ARG A 319 8.17 -7.31 -3.31
C ARG A 319 7.15 -6.52 -2.48
N PHE A 320 5.98 -7.11 -2.22
CA PHE A 320 4.80 -6.37 -1.76
C PHE A 320 4.16 -6.89 -0.46
N ARG A 321 4.74 -7.87 0.24
CA ARG A 321 4.12 -8.33 1.50
C ARG A 321 3.96 -7.16 2.49
N PRO A 322 2.99 -7.22 3.41
CA PRO A 322 2.93 -6.30 4.54
C PRO A 322 4.29 -6.18 5.24
N TRP A 323 4.82 -4.96 5.33
CA TRP A 323 6.13 -4.69 5.94
C TRP A 323 5.99 -4.59 7.46
N CYS A 324 5.77 -5.73 8.11
CA CYS A 324 5.73 -5.84 9.56
C CYS A 324 6.20 -7.21 10.03
N ALA A 325 6.52 -7.34 11.32
CA ALA A 325 6.95 -8.59 11.92
C ALA A 325 5.82 -9.63 12.04
N ARG A 326 4.56 -9.17 12.10
CA ARG A 326 3.37 -10.01 12.33
C ARG A 326 2.54 -10.17 11.05
N ALA A 327 3.22 -10.44 9.94
CA ALA A 327 2.61 -10.72 8.65
C ALA A 327 2.63 -12.23 8.35
N LEU A 328 1.49 -12.79 7.97
CA LEU A 328 1.34 -14.14 7.44
C LEU A 328 0.88 -14.04 6.00
N VAL A 329 1.66 -14.56 5.06
CA VAL A 329 1.24 -14.69 3.65
C VAL A 329 0.85 -16.13 3.39
N LEU A 330 -0.43 -16.36 3.08
CA LEU A 330 -1.00 -17.62 2.66
C LEU A 330 -0.90 -17.72 1.14
N ARG A 331 -0.18 -18.74 0.65
CA ARG A 331 0.15 -18.93 -0.75
C ARG A 331 -0.22 -20.35 -1.21
N PRO A 332 -0.55 -20.55 -2.49
CA PRO A 332 -0.56 -21.86 -3.12
C PRO A 332 0.82 -22.52 -2.96
N ALA A 333 0.88 -23.81 -2.61
CA ALA A 333 2.16 -24.52 -2.53
C ALA A 333 2.87 -24.60 -3.90
N ALA A 334 2.10 -24.58 -4.99
CA ALA A 334 2.60 -24.53 -6.36
C ALA A 334 1.58 -23.83 -7.28
N ALA A 335 2.03 -23.42 -8.46
CA ALA A 335 1.11 -23.01 -9.52
C ALA A 335 0.31 -24.21 -10.02
N LEU A 336 -0.96 -23.99 -10.36
CA LEU A 336 -1.80 -25.00 -10.99
C LEU A 336 -1.83 -24.79 -12.51
N ALA A 337 -1.79 -25.87 -13.28
CA ALA A 337 -1.98 -25.81 -14.73
C ALA A 337 -3.33 -25.13 -15.07
N PRO A 338 -3.40 -24.22 -16.07
CA PRO A 338 -2.39 -23.92 -17.08
C PRO A 338 -1.42 -22.77 -16.71
N CYS A 339 -1.38 -22.32 -15.45
CA CYS A 339 -0.45 -21.27 -15.05
C CYS A 339 1.00 -21.77 -15.12
N PRO A 340 1.96 -20.90 -15.50
CA PRO A 340 3.38 -21.22 -15.41
C PRO A 340 3.79 -21.41 -13.94
N ALA A 341 4.87 -22.15 -13.70
CA ALA A 341 5.34 -22.46 -12.35
C ALA A 341 5.64 -21.20 -11.53
N GLU A 342 6.07 -20.15 -12.20
CA GLU A 342 6.59 -18.93 -11.61
C GLU A 342 5.49 -17.93 -11.19
N SER A 343 4.26 -18.04 -11.71
CA SER A 343 3.19 -17.09 -11.39
C SER A 343 1.78 -17.54 -11.80
N CYS A 344 0.75 -17.03 -11.10
CA CYS A 344 -0.63 -17.20 -11.51
C CYS A 344 -0.99 -16.21 -12.63
N THR A 345 -1.46 -16.72 -13.78
CA THR A 345 -1.86 -15.93 -14.95
C THR A 345 -3.35 -16.00 -15.25
N ALA A 346 -4.13 -16.76 -14.47
CA ALA A 346 -5.58 -16.88 -14.62
C ALA A 346 -6.30 -15.52 -14.47
N ALA A 347 -7.47 -15.37 -15.09
CA ALA A 347 -8.30 -14.18 -14.95
C ALA A 347 -9.02 -14.15 -13.58
N GLU A 348 -9.51 -15.32 -13.16
CA GLU A 348 -10.30 -15.55 -11.96
C GLU A 348 -9.53 -16.36 -10.91
N ALA A 349 -10.12 -16.52 -9.71
CA ALA A 349 -9.53 -17.28 -8.62
C ALA A 349 -9.21 -18.73 -9.04
N HIS A 350 -7.92 -19.03 -9.22
CA HIS A 350 -7.45 -20.32 -9.70
C HIS A 350 -6.40 -20.93 -8.75
N CYS A 351 -5.13 -20.51 -8.84
CA CYS A 351 -4.08 -21.02 -7.95
C CYS A 351 -4.39 -20.72 -6.48
N ILE A 352 -4.88 -19.52 -6.17
CA ILE A 352 -5.25 -19.10 -4.81
C ILE A 352 -6.31 -20.01 -4.17
N ALA A 353 -7.17 -20.63 -4.99
CA ALA A 353 -8.17 -21.58 -4.53
C ALA A 353 -7.56 -22.93 -4.13
N SER A 354 -6.28 -23.18 -4.33
CA SER A 354 -5.62 -24.39 -3.81
C SER A 354 -5.28 -24.30 -2.33
N ILE A 355 -5.29 -23.11 -1.73
CA ILE A 355 -5.00 -22.91 -0.31
C ILE A 355 -6.11 -23.59 0.51
N PRO A 356 -5.81 -24.59 1.36
CA PRO A 356 -6.83 -25.29 2.15
C PRO A 356 -7.42 -24.38 3.26
N PRO A 357 -8.75 -24.29 3.40
CA PRO A 357 -9.40 -23.43 4.41
C PRO A 357 -9.01 -23.76 5.87
N ASP A 358 -8.90 -25.05 6.19
CA ASP A 358 -8.52 -25.55 7.51
C ASP A 358 -7.08 -25.14 7.88
N LEU A 359 -6.14 -25.32 6.95
CA LEU A 359 -4.76 -24.86 7.11
C LEU A 359 -4.68 -23.34 7.26
N ALA A 360 -5.42 -22.60 6.43
CA ALA A 360 -5.48 -21.15 6.50
C ALA A 360 -6.01 -20.68 7.87
N ALA A 361 -7.13 -21.22 8.34
CA ALA A 361 -7.72 -20.89 9.63
C ALA A 361 -6.76 -21.20 10.79
N ALA A 362 -6.12 -22.38 10.78
CA ALA A 362 -5.17 -22.76 11.83
C ALA A 362 -3.96 -21.80 11.91
N ARG A 363 -3.39 -21.42 10.76
CA ARG A 363 -2.26 -20.47 10.71
C ARG A 363 -2.68 -19.05 11.12
N ILE A 364 -3.87 -18.61 10.72
CA ILE A 364 -4.42 -17.30 11.14
C ILE A 364 -4.66 -17.29 12.66
N LEU A 365 -5.22 -18.36 13.22
CA LEU A 365 -5.41 -18.49 14.67
C LEU A 365 -4.09 -18.43 15.43
N ALA A 366 -3.05 -19.11 14.95
CA ALA A 366 -1.73 -19.03 15.56
C ALA A 366 -1.18 -17.59 15.56
N LEU A 367 -1.36 -16.86 14.45
CA LEU A 367 -0.94 -15.47 14.32
C LEU A 367 -1.70 -14.52 15.28
N PHE A 368 -3.02 -14.67 15.36
CA PHE A 368 -3.89 -13.79 16.15
C PHE A 368 -3.93 -14.17 17.64
N GLY A 369 -3.67 -15.44 17.96
CA GLY A 369 -3.62 -15.98 19.32
C GLY A 369 -2.29 -15.74 20.04
N GLY A 370 -1.22 -15.39 19.32
CA GLY A 370 0.04 -14.97 19.93
C GLY A 370 -0.17 -13.73 20.79
N ASN A 371 -0.08 -13.88 22.11
CA ASN A 371 -0.16 -12.77 23.07
C ASN A 371 0.81 -11.66 22.64
N GLY A 372 0.28 -10.44 22.49
CA GLY A 372 1.04 -9.22 22.30
C GLY A 372 1.80 -8.82 23.57
N GLY A 373 2.60 -9.73 24.12
CA GLY A 373 3.62 -9.40 25.11
C GLY A 373 4.71 -8.60 24.41
N ALA A 374 4.50 -7.29 24.28
CA ALA A 374 5.61 -6.36 24.21
C ALA A 374 6.37 -6.52 25.53
N SER A 375 7.48 -7.26 25.49
CA SER A 375 8.50 -7.16 26.51
C SER A 375 8.91 -5.69 26.59
N SER A 376 8.82 -5.17 27.81
CA SER A 376 9.23 -3.85 28.29
C SER A 376 10.51 -3.29 27.68
#